data_AF-A0A2D4PLM2-F1
#
_entry.id   AF-A0A2D4PLM2-F1
#
_cell.length_a   1.000
_cell.length_b   1.000
_cell.length_c   1.000
_cell.angle_alpha   90.00
_cell.angle_beta   90.00
_cell.angle_gamma   90.00
#
_symmetry.space_group_name_H-M   'P 1'
#
loop_
_entity.id
_entity.type
_entity.pdbx_description
1 polymer ?
#
loop_
_entity_poly.entity_id
_entity_poly.type
_entity_poly.pdbx_seq_one_letter_code
_entity_poly.pdbx_strand_id
1 'polypeptide(L)'
;AETFIYRNGKSYRADVADLFPGTFEMVEMQVGNPGTWLLHCHVADHIHAGMETLFTILPHQDSEHCNYNVFKITETSEEVTGDPSVEEPAEASEEKISHDIILFGSRLDHRHVEAAIITLAVAGVVLFITASALLRVIIRLKRQKRLRRNKRSILDESLKLMRSQKHDL
;
A
#
# COMPACT_ATOMS: atom_id res chain seq x y z
N ALA A 1 -18.44 -20.55 13.34
CA ALA A 1 -17.52 -20.23 12.24
C ALA A 1 -18.37 -19.98 11.01
N GLU A 2 -18.22 -18.82 10.37
CA GLU A 2 -18.86 -18.57 9.09
C GLU A 2 -18.10 -19.32 7.99
N THR A 3 -18.81 -19.96 7.07
CA THR A 3 -18.21 -20.77 5.99
C THR A 3 -18.28 -20.04 4.67
N PHE A 4 -17.31 -20.25 3.80
CA PHE A 4 -17.34 -19.79 2.42
C PHE A 4 -17.56 -20.96 1.44
N ILE A 5 -17.94 -20.59 0.22
CA ILE A 5 -18.11 -21.46 -0.92
C ILE A 5 -16.87 -21.33 -1.78
N TYR A 6 -16.21 -22.46 -2.00
CA TYR A 6 -15.10 -22.57 -2.93
C TYR A 6 -15.59 -23.15 -4.26
N ARG A 7 -15.15 -22.55 -5.38
CA ARG A 7 -15.56 -22.94 -6.74
C ARG A 7 -14.35 -23.36 -7.57
N ASN A 8 -14.17 -24.67 -7.77
CA ASN A 8 -13.15 -25.22 -8.68
C ASN A 8 -13.73 -26.42 -9.45
N GLY A 9 -14.49 -26.12 -10.51
CA GLY A 9 -15.24 -27.10 -11.30
C GLY A 9 -16.48 -27.70 -10.59
N LYS A 10 -16.46 -27.77 -9.26
CA LYS A 10 -17.58 -28.09 -8.37
C LYS A 10 -17.59 -27.11 -7.21
N SER A 11 -18.77 -26.85 -6.63
CA SER A 11 -18.92 -26.03 -5.42
C SER A 11 -18.85 -26.89 -4.17
N TYR A 12 -18.01 -26.52 -3.21
CA TYR A 12 -18.01 -27.10 -1.88
C TYR A 12 -17.90 -26.01 -0.81
N ARG A 13 -18.38 -26.32 0.40
CA ARG A 13 -18.26 -25.43 1.55
C ARG A 13 -16.93 -25.69 2.26
N ALA A 14 -16.22 -24.63 2.59
CA ALA A 14 -14.97 -24.66 3.35
C ALA A 14 -14.93 -23.48 4.33
N ASP A 15 -14.07 -23.59 5.33
CA ASP A 15 -13.81 -22.60 6.37
C ASP A 15 -12.34 -22.16 6.41
N VAL A 16 -11.44 -22.98 5.86
CA VAL A 16 -10.00 -22.72 5.75
C VAL A 16 -9.57 -22.73 4.28
N ALA A 17 -8.75 -21.74 3.90
CA ALA A 17 -8.12 -21.64 2.59
C ALA A 17 -6.59 -21.67 2.73
N ASP A 18 -5.93 -22.57 2.01
CA ASP A 18 -4.47 -22.73 2.03
C ASP A 18 -3.82 -21.86 0.96
N LEU A 19 -3.17 -20.78 1.40
CA LEU A 19 -2.48 -19.83 0.53
C LEU A 19 -0.97 -20.09 0.53
N PHE A 20 -0.41 -20.26 -0.67
CA PHE A 20 1.04 -20.40 -0.90
C PHE A 20 1.66 -19.15 -1.54
N PRO A 21 2.97 -18.91 -1.39
CA PRO A 21 3.63 -17.78 -2.03
C PRO A 21 3.36 -17.70 -3.54
N GLY A 22 2.87 -16.55 -4.01
CA GLY A 22 2.53 -16.33 -5.42
C GLY A 22 1.18 -16.89 -5.88
N THR A 23 0.37 -17.43 -4.97
CA THR A 23 -1.01 -17.86 -5.26
C THR A 23 -2.02 -16.77 -4.93
N PHE A 24 -3.16 -16.81 -5.63
CA PHE A 24 -4.32 -15.97 -5.36
C PHE A 24 -5.56 -16.85 -5.38
N GLU A 25 -6.42 -16.67 -4.38
CA GLU A 25 -7.65 -17.44 -4.22
C GLU A 25 -8.84 -16.49 -4.03
N MET A 26 -9.96 -16.83 -4.67
CA MET A 26 -11.22 -16.11 -4.54
C MET A 26 -12.25 -17.03 -3.89
N VAL A 27 -12.84 -16.54 -2.79
CA VAL A 27 -13.87 -17.27 -2.04
C VAL A 27 -15.16 -16.45 -2.01
N GLU A 28 -16.29 -17.14 -2.06
CA GLU A 28 -17.61 -16.52 -2.00
C GLU A 28 -18.26 -16.85 -0.66
N MET A 29 -18.58 -15.85 0.16
CA MET A 29 -19.09 -16.07 1.50
C MET A 29 -20.53 -15.58 1.61
N GLN A 30 -21.44 -16.43 2.08
CA GLN A 30 -22.79 -16.02 2.45
C GLN A 30 -22.79 -15.75 3.96
N VAL A 31 -22.75 -14.47 4.32
CA VAL A 31 -22.79 -14.02 5.72
C VAL A 31 -24.22 -14.09 6.26
N GLY A 32 -24.40 -14.68 7.44
CA GLY A 32 -25.72 -14.84 8.06
C GLY A 32 -25.84 -14.19 9.44
N ASN A 33 -24.75 -14.09 10.20
CA ASN A 33 -24.80 -13.66 11.59
C ASN A 33 -24.13 -12.28 11.76
N PRO A 34 -24.90 -11.21 12.04
CA PRO A 34 -24.36 -9.89 12.34
C PRO A 34 -23.45 -9.93 13.56
N GLY A 35 -22.34 -9.19 13.50
CA GLY A 35 -21.33 -9.16 14.56
C GLY A 35 -19.92 -8.97 14.03
N THR A 36 -18.96 -8.90 14.93
CA THR A 36 -17.53 -8.83 14.60
C THR A 36 -16.91 -10.22 14.71
N TRP A 37 -16.22 -10.64 13.66
CA TRP A 37 -15.67 -11.97 13.48
C TRP A 37 -14.16 -11.91 13.25
N LEU A 38 -13.45 -12.90 13.78
CA LEU A 38 -12.00 -13.05 13.63
C LEU A 38 -11.65 -13.82 12.36
N LEU A 39 -10.74 -13.27 11.57
CA LEU A 39 -10.06 -13.90 10.45
C LEU A 39 -8.58 -14.02 10.82
N HIS A 40 -8.05 -15.23 10.95
CA HIS A 40 -6.68 -15.45 11.38
C HIS A 40 -5.99 -16.55 10.57
N CYS A 41 -4.66 -16.58 10.60
CA CYS A 41 -3.88 -17.71 10.11
C CYS A 41 -3.89 -18.85 11.14
N HIS A 42 -3.95 -20.10 10.65
CA HIS A 42 -3.87 -21.29 11.51
C HIS A 42 -2.42 -21.65 11.89
N VAL A 43 -1.41 -21.09 11.22
CA VAL A 43 0.01 -21.35 11.50
C VAL A 43 0.43 -20.55 12.73
N ALA A 44 0.88 -21.25 13.78
CA ALA A 44 1.23 -20.67 15.08
C ALA A 44 2.22 -19.50 14.96
N ASP A 45 3.31 -19.65 14.21
CA ASP A 45 4.30 -18.58 14.07
C ASP A 45 3.73 -17.34 13.36
N HIS A 46 2.78 -17.53 12.44
CA HIS A 46 2.15 -16.44 11.69
C HIS A 46 1.14 -15.67 12.56
N ILE A 47 0.34 -16.36 13.36
CA ILE A 47 -0.61 -15.68 14.28
C ILE A 47 0.16 -14.94 15.38
N HIS A 48 1.23 -15.51 15.94
CA HIS A 48 2.10 -14.79 16.90
C HIS A 48 2.80 -13.59 16.26
N ALA A 49 3.06 -13.64 14.96
CA ALA A 49 3.57 -12.50 14.20
C ALA A 49 2.47 -11.47 13.81
N GLY A 50 1.22 -11.69 14.22
CA GLY A 50 0.10 -10.77 14.01
C GLY A 50 -0.71 -10.99 12.73
N MET A 51 -0.66 -12.19 12.14
CA MET A 51 -1.49 -12.54 10.96
C MET A 51 -2.94 -12.87 11.36
N GLU A 52 -3.62 -11.86 11.88
CA GLU A 52 -5.02 -11.88 12.28
C GLU A 52 -5.67 -10.52 12.04
N THR A 53 -6.97 -10.51 11.77
CA THR A 53 -7.76 -9.30 11.54
C THR A 53 -9.22 -9.55 11.87
N LEU A 54 -9.98 -8.48 12.07
CA LEU A 54 -11.41 -8.53 12.36
C LEU A 54 -12.19 -8.02 11.15
N PHE A 55 -13.32 -8.67 10.84
CA PHE A 55 -14.32 -8.16 9.91
C PHE A 55 -15.67 -8.07 10.61
N THR A 56 -16.49 -7.11 10.20
CA THR A 56 -17.80 -6.89 10.81
C THR A 56 -18.91 -7.14 9.80
N ILE A 57 -19.82 -8.05 10.15
CA ILE A 57 -21.07 -8.27 9.44
C ILE A 57 -22.09 -7.32 10.06
N LEU A 58 -22.58 -6.38 9.26
CA LEU A 58 -23.63 -5.47 9.69
C LEU A 58 -24.99 -6.19 9.65
N PRO A 59 -25.91 -5.87 10.57
CA PRO A 59 -27.27 -6.35 10.49
C PRO A 59 -27.90 -5.89 9.18
N HIS A 60 -28.79 -6.72 8.63
CA HIS A 60 -29.61 -6.32 7.51
C HIS A 60 -30.46 -5.13 7.96
N GLN A 61 -30.27 -3.98 7.32
CA GLN A 61 -31.16 -2.84 7.52
C GLN A 61 -32.44 -3.12 6.72
N ASP A 62 -33.27 -4.03 7.25
CA ASP A 62 -34.69 -3.91 6.97
C ASP A 62 -35.10 -2.55 7.54
N SER A 63 -35.60 -1.70 6.66
CA SER A 63 -36.07 -0.35 6.98
C SER A 63 -36.89 -0.36 8.27
N GLU A 64 -36.54 0.59 9.14
CA GLU A 64 -37.17 0.93 10.42
C GLU A 64 -36.54 0.26 11.67
N HIS A 65 -35.73 1.07 12.36
CA HIS A 65 -35.23 0.90 13.73
C HIS A 65 -34.08 -0.09 13.96
N CYS A 66 -32.84 0.38 13.73
CA CYS A 66 -31.70 -0.05 14.52
C CYS A 66 -30.82 1.16 14.89
N ASN A 67 -31.03 1.71 16.09
CA ASN A 67 -30.00 2.51 16.77
C ASN A 67 -28.89 1.52 17.16
N TYR A 68 -27.86 1.36 16.32
CA TYR A 68 -26.71 0.57 16.70
C TYR A 68 -25.78 1.47 17.52
N ASN A 69 -25.70 1.21 18.82
CA ASN A 69 -24.59 1.69 19.61
C ASN A 69 -23.36 0.93 19.10
N VAL A 70 -22.51 1.59 18.32
CA VAL A 70 -21.15 1.07 18.07
C VAL A 70 -20.50 0.94 19.44
N PHE A 71 -20.42 -0.29 19.97
CA PHE A 71 -19.68 -0.55 21.18
C PHE A 71 -18.19 -0.41 20.85
N LYS A 72 -17.72 0.83 20.93
CA LYS A 72 -16.31 1.17 20.87
C LYS A 72 -15.73 0.64 22.18
N ILE A 73 -15.08 -0.52 22.13
CA ILE A 73 -14.35 -1.08 23.27
C ILE A 73 -13.24 -0.08 23.61
N THR A 74 -13.57 0.85 24.49
CA THR A 74 -12.63 1.71 25.19
C THR A 74 -12.88 1.38 26.65
N GLU A 75 -11.90 0.72 27.23
CA GLU A 75 -11.88 0.27 28.61
C GLU A 75 -11.99 1.49 29.55
N THR A 76 -13.20 1.85 29.94
CA THR A 76 -13.48 2.70 31.11
C THR A 76 -14.87 2.35 31.62
N SER A 77 -14.91 1.80 32.83
CA SER A 77 -16.12 1.54 33.61
C SER A 77 -16.95 2.82 33.77
N GLU A 78 -18.25 2.75 33.45
CA GLU A 78 -19.35 3.25 34.29
C GLU A 78 -20.73 2.99 33.64
N GLU A 79 -21.68 2.61 34.49
CA GLU A 79 -23.12 2.41 34.25
C GLU A 79 -23.81 3.70 33.76
N VAL A 80 -24.93 3.58 33.03
CA VAL A 80 -26.21 4.28 33.33
C VAL A 80 -27.27 4.02 32.23
N THR A 81 -28.48 3.80 32.73
CA THR A 81 -29.77 3.45 32.13
C THR A 81 -30.54 4.65 31.54
N GLY A 82 -31.39 4.43 30.52
CA GLY A 82 -32.50 5.33 30.17
C GLY A 82 -33.00 5.25 28.72
N ASP A 83 -34.31 5.06 28.56
CA ASP A 83 -35.10 4.82 27.33
C ASP A 83 -36.16 5.97 27.17
N PRO A 84 -37.15 5.98 26.24
CA PRO A 84 -37.18 6.55 24.86
C PRO A 84 -38.35 7.56 24.57
N SER A 85 -38.35 8.30 23.43
CA SER A 85 -39.56 8.67 22.61
C SER A 85 -39.29 9.69 21.46
N VAL A 86 -39.39 9.30 20.16
CA VAL A 86 -40.42 9.56 19.09
C VAL A 86 -40.50 10.98 18.46
N GLU A 87 -40.31 11.10 17.12
CA GLU A 87 -41.18 11.72 16.06
C GLU A 87 -40.43 12.01 14.72
N GLU A 88 -41.09 11.74 13.57
CA GLU A 88 -40.68 11.84 12.14
C GLU A 88 -41.63 12.84 11.40
N PRO A 89 -41.62 13.10 10.06
CA PRO A 89 -40.59 13.29 9.01
C PRO A 89 -40.71 14.66 8.27
N ALA A 90 -39.75 15.03 7.40
CA ALA A 90 -40.00 15.37 5.97
C ALA A 90 -38.80 16.04 5.23
N GLU A 91 -38.67 15.62 3.97
CA GLU A 91 -38.09 16.27 2.78
C GLU A 91 -36.64 16.03 2.36
N ALA A 92 -36.53 15.81 1.06
CA ALA A 92 -35.43 15.24 0.30
C ALA A 92 -34.30 16.23 0.06
N SER A 93 -33.07 15.72 0.12
CA SER A 93 -31.95 16.29 -0.64
C SER A 93 -31.03 15.18 -1.10
N GLU A 94 -30.80 15.15 -2.41
CA GLU A 94 -29.85 14.32 -3.12
C GLU A 94 -28.46 14.43 -2.47
N GLU A 95 -27.88 13.33 -1.97
CA GLU A 95 -26.51 13.37 -1.47
C GLU A 95 -25.67 12.16 -1.92
N LYS A 96 -25.11 12.35 -3.12
CA LYS A 96 -23.67 12.20 -3.41
C LYS A 96 -23.00 10.99 -2.73
N ILE A 97 -23.01 9.86 -3.45
CA ILE A 97 -22.19 8.68 -3.14
C ILE A 97 -20.72 9.10 -3.14
N SER A 98 -20.19 9.36 -1.95
CA SER A 98 -18.76 9.60 -1.74
C SER A 98 -18.06 8.25 -1.77
N HIS A 99 -17.23 8.04 -2.79
CA HIS A 99 -16.38 6.87 -2.96
C HIS A 99 -15.37 6.77 -1.80
N ASP A 100 -15.76 6.13 -0.70
CA ASP A 100 -14.84 5.73 0.38
C ASP A 100 -14.07 4.50 -0.12
N ILE A 101 -12.90 4.70 -0.73
CA ILE A 101 -12.01 3.61 -1.12
C ILE A 101 -11.31 3.12 0.15
N ILE A 102 -11.88 2.07 0.76
CA ILE A 102 -11.32 1.43 1.94
C ILE A 102 -10.10 0.59 1.52
N LEU A 103 -8.90 1.02 1.90
CA LEU A 103 -7.66 0.27 1.72
C LEU A 103 -7.03 0.04 3.11
N PHE A 104 -6.87 -1.23 3.51
CA PHE A 104 -6.29 -1.66 4.80
C PHE A 104 -6.99 -1.15 6.06
N GLY A 105 -8.33 -1.10 6.09
CA GLY A 105 -9.09 -0.85 7.32
C GLY A 105 -8.94 0.56 7.93
N SER A 106 -8.08 1.40 7.36
CA SER A 106 -7.98 2.82 7.69
C SER A 106 -8.86 3.63 6.74
N ARG A 107 -9.77 4.43 7.31
CA ARG A 107 -10.40 5.53 6.58
C ARG A 107 -9.33 6.55 6.28
N LEU A 108 -8.89 6.56 5.03
CA LEU A 108 -7.94 7.53 4.56
C LEU A 108 -8.73 8.77 4.13
N ASP A 109 -8.73 9.78 4.99
CA ASP A 109 -9.32 11.07 4.67
C ASP A 109 -8.75 11.59 3.34
N HIS A 110 -9.63 11.82 2.36
CA HIS A 110 -9.26 12.07 0.97
C HIS A 110 -8.26 13.22 0.84
N ARG A 111 -8.34 14.20 1.74
CA ARG A 111 -7.45 15.38 1.82
C ARG A 111 -6.01 15.02 2.19
N HIS A 112 -5.80 14.03 3.05
CA HIS A 112 -4.48 13.64 3.53
C HIS A 112 -3.74 12.74 2.54
N VAL A 113 -4.47 11.88 1.82
CA VAL A 113 -3.89 11.00 0.78
C VAL A 113 -3.34 11.80 -0.38
N GLU A 114 -4.11 12.78 -0.87
CA GLU A 114 -3.68 13.65 -1.97
C GLU A 114 -2.36 14.34 -1.61
N ALA A 115 -2.27 14.91 -0.40
CA ALA A 115 -1.07 15.58 0.07
C ALA A 115 0.12 14.61 0.24
N ALA A 116 -0.11 13.41 0.79
CA ALA A 116 0.94 12.41 0.98
C ALA A 116 1.51 11.91 -0.35
N ILE A 117 0.65 11.59 -1.32
CA ILE A 117 1.06 11.12 -2.65
C ILE A 117 1.84 12.21 -3.38
N ILE A 118 1.35 13.46 -3.37
CA ILE A 118 2.06 14.59 -4.00
C ILE A 118 3.43 14.79 -3.34
N THR A 119 3.50 14.73 -2.01
CA THR A 119 4.76 14.90 -1.27
C THR A 119 5.76 13.82 -1.63
N LEU A 120 5.34 12.55 -1.69
CA LEU A 120 6.20 11.44 -2.09
C LEU A 120 6.66 11.55 -3.55
N ALA A 121 5.77 11.97 -4.46
CA ALA A 121 6.10 12.17 -5.86
C ALA A 121 7.13 13.30 -6.05
N VAL A 122 6.95 14.43 -5.38
CA VAL A 122 7.89 15.56 -5.43
C VAL A 122 9.24 15.16 -4.83
N ALA A 123 9.25 14.49 -3.68
CA ALA A 123 10.48 13.99 -3.07
C ALA A 123 11.22 13.04 -4.02
N GLY A 124 10.50 12.11 -4.66
CA GLY A 124 11.05 11.20 -5.66
C GLY A 124 11.65 11.91 -6.87
N VAL A 125 10.96 12.92 -7.42
CA VAL A 125 11.48 13.70 -8.56
C VAL A 125 12.73 14.49 -8.18
N VAL A 126 12.77 15.09 -6.99
CA VAL A 126 13.96 15.81 -6.50
C VAL A 126 15.15 14.85 -6.34
N LEU A 127 14.94 13.68 -5.75
CA LEU A 127 15.98 12.65 -5.62
C LEU A 127 16.45 12.14 -6.98
N PHE A 128 15.53 11.94 -7.93
CA PHE A 128 15.89 11.50 -9.27
C PHE A 128 16.70 12.56 -10.05
N ILE A 129 16.30 13.83 -9.97
CA ILE A 129 17.03 14.94 -10.60
C ILE A 129 18.43 15.06 -10.01
N THR A 130 18.56 15.07 -8.68
CA THR A 130 19.88 15.16 -8.01
C THR A 130 20.78 13.98 -8.37
N ALA A 131 20.26 12.74 -8.35
CA ALA A 131 21.00 11.56 -8.79
C ALA A 131 21.44 11.67 -10.26
N SER A 132 20.55 12.12 -11.15
CA SER A 132 20.88 12.29 -12.57
C SER A 132 21.96 13.36 -12.79
N ALA A 133 21.94 14.45 -12.03
CA ALA A 133 22.94 15.51 -12.09
C ALA A 133 24.31 15.01 -11.60
N LEU A 134 24.35 14.30 -10.46
CA LEU A 134 25.56 13.67 -9.95
C LEU A 134 26.14 12.66 -10.94
N LEU A 135 25.30 11.81 -11.52
CA LEU A 135 25.72 10.85 -12.54
C LEU A 135 26.31 11.55 -13.77
N ARG A 136 25.67 12.62 -14.27
CA ARG A 136 26.20 13.43 -15.38
C ARG A 136 27.54 14.07 -15.03
N VAL A 137 27.72 14.59 -13.81
CA VAL A 137 29.00 15.15 -13.34
C VAL A 137 30.08 14.08 -13.30
N ILE A 138 29.79 12.90 -12.73
CA ILE A 138 30.73 11.78 -12.68
C ILE A 138 31.14 11.36 -14.10
N ILE A 139 30.20 11.24 -15.03
CA ILE A 139 30.48 10.90 -16.43
C ILE A 139 31.34 11.99 -17.09
N ARG A 140 31.03 13.28 -16.87
CA ARG A 140 31.85 14.40 -17.40
C ARG A 140 33.26 14.37 -16.83
N LEU A 141 33.42 14.17 -15.53
CA LEU A 141 34.73 14.07 -14.88
C LEU A 141 35.51 12.84 -15.39
N LYS A 142 34.85 11.68 -15.54
CA LYS A 142 35.46 10.46 -16.10
C LYS A 142 35.88 10.67 -17.55
N ARG A 143 35.05 11.33 -18.37
CA ARG A 143 35.36 11.70 -19.76
C ARG A 143 36.51 12.68 -19.83
N GLN A 144 36.53 13.72 -18.99
CA GLN A 144 37.65 14.66 -18.90
C GLN A 144 38.94 13.96 -18.47
N LYS A 145 38.91 13.11 -17.44
CA LYS A 145 40.07 12.33 -17.01
C LYS A 145 40.57 11.38 -18.11
N ARG A 146 39.66 10.73 -18.86
CA ARG A 146 40.01 9.87 -20.00
C ARG A 146 40.68 10.67 -21.13
N LEU A 147 40.13 11.85 -21.47
CA LEU A 147 40.70 12.75 -22.48
C LEU A 147 42.08 13.28 -22.06
N ARG A 148 42.26 13.66 -20.79
CA ARG A 148 43.56 14.10 -20.27
C ARG A 148 44.62 12.99 -20.36
N ARG A 149 44.27 11.73 -20.06
CA ARG A 149 45.17 10.58 -20.24
C ARG A 149 45.52 10.37 -21.71
N ASN A 150 44.52 10.38 -22.61
CA ASN A 150 44.73 10.19 -24.04
C ASN A 150 45.57 11.31 -24.68
N LYS A 151 45.42 12.57 -24.23
CA LYS A 151 46.23 13.69 -24.71
C LYS A 151 47.70 13.57 -24.29
N ARG A 152 47.97 13.08 -23.07
CA ARG A 152 49.35 12.86 -22.60
C ARG A 152 50.07 11.78 -23.39
N SER A 153 49.41 10.64 -23.66
CA SER A 153 50.01 9.57 -24.47
C SER A 153 50.34 10.02 -25.90
N ILE A 154 49.51 10.89 -26.51
CA ILE A 154 49.79 11.44 -27.85
C ILE A 154 51.05 12.33 -27.86
N LEU A 155 51.22 13.18 -26.83
CA LEU A 155 52.40 14.05 -26.73
C LEU A 155 53.68 13.25 -26.47
N ASP A 156 53.61 12.22 -25.61
CA ASP A 156 54.75 11.36 -25.32
C ASP A 156 55.22 10.58 -26.56
N GLU A 157 54.29 10.05 -27.37
CA GLU A 157 54.63 9.40 -28.65
C GLU A 157 55.27 10.39 -29.64
N SER A 158 54.74 11.62 -29.74
CA SER A 158 55.32 12.64 -30.63
C SER A 158 56.74 13.05 -30.21
N LEU A 159 57.00 13.14 -28.91
CA LEU A 159 58.31 13.47 -28.37
C LEU A 159 59.30 12.32 -28.57
N LYS A 160 58.82 11.07 -28.50
CA LYS A 160 59.61 9.88 -28.79
C LYS A 160 60.02 9.81 -30.26
N LEU A 161 59.13 10.13 -31.20
CA LEU A 161 59.44 10.18 -32.63
C LEU A 161 60.46 11.27 -32.97
N MET A 162 60.32 12.47 -32.41
CA MET A 162 61.30 13.54 -32.59
C MET A 162 62.69 13.15 -32.07
N ARG A 163 62.76 12.40 -30.96
CA ARG A 163 64.03 11.92 -30.42
C ARG A 163 64.67 10.84 -31.30
N SER A 164 63.88 9.96 -31.91
CA SER A 164 64.39 8.92 -32.83
C SER A 164 65.02 9.53 -34.07
N GLN A 165 64.34 10.48 -34.72
CA GLN A 165 64.84 11.11 -35.96
C GLN A 165 66.17 11.85 -35.76
N LYS A 166 66.43 12.38 -34.56
CA LYS A 166 67.69 13.06 -34.23
C LYS A 166 68.88 12.09 -34.07
N HIS A 167 68.64 10.82 -33.76
CA HIS A 167 69.70 9.83 -33.58
C HIS A 167 70.17 9.20 -34.89
N ASP A 168 69.39 9.33 -35.98
CA ASP A 168 69.67 8.75 -37.29
C ASP A 168 70.35 9.73 -38.28
N LEU A 169 70.69 10.95 -37.82
CA LEU A 169 71.38 12.00 -38.58
C LEU A 169 72.77 12.27 -37.98
#